data_AF-A0A7C1U5Z1-F1
#
_entry.id   AF-A0A7C1U5Z1-F1
#
_cell.length_a   1.000
_cell.length_b   1.000
_cell.length_c   1.000
_cell.angle_alpha   90.00
_cell.angle_beta   90.00
_cell.angle_gamma   90.00
#
_symmetry.space_group_name_H-M   'P 1'
#
loop_
_entity.id
_entity.type
_entity.pdbx_description
1 polymer ?
#
loop_
_entity_poly.entity_id
_entity_poly.type
_entity_poly.pdbx_seq_one_letter_code
_entity_poly.pdbx_strand_id
1 'polypeptide(L)'
;MRIRVVFLTVAAMLLLTNPSFAAEGLDITLTDDSVIRDGDNYDDVFVYGDDTVVNVTGGTIGKLWSRDSSTIHISGGRITYAQSHDRSTINVTGGIVTKPSILDTGGTINISGGTCWNVDVGAGVLNISGGRITGMGISVPAPGGVVNVHGHGFEYYPFPGRSDGRLKGYWRDDTAFSIDFLRDAYQAVVLHEILTGSAPVADAGEDRTIIAPTPMAVQVTLDGSASIDADGDPLAYEWTWTLNGGTFKAYGPEPTIMLPVGKHTFELVVSDGIADSKADHVVITVQTLDQRINAIRAEKLQLIDAIDGVLETGRQVATVLGGLLASGNLGNLPRDDVVAAREAILSSIQHHEQAQKSLQASIENLDDAILLTASTAETTEPKVPDKK
;
A
#
# COMPACT_ATOMS: atom_id res chain seq x y z
N MET A 1 -9.55 -58.35 39.17
CA MET A 1 -9.51 -57.54 40.42
C MET A 1 -8.11 -57.66 41.02
N ARG A 2 -7.50 -56.51 41.38
CA ARG A 2 -6.13 -56.28 41.93
C ARG A 2 -4.97 -56.32 40.93
N ILE A 3 -3.87 -55.57 41.07
CA ILE A 3 -3.50 -54.17 41.38
C ILE A 3 -1.98 -54.08 41.06
N ARG A 4 -1.49 -52.86 40.75
CA ARG A 4 -0.12 -52.35 40.46
C ARG A 4 1.08 -52.93 41.25
N VAL A 5 2.31 -52.65 40.74
CA VAL A 5 3.56 -52.11 41.39
C VAL A 5 4.83 -52.67 40.67
N VAL A 6 5.62 -51.92 39.87
CA VAL A 6 6.73 -50.93 40.12
C VAL A 6 8.15 -51.54 40.31
N PHE A 7 9.06 -51.13 39.40
CA PHE A 7 10.55 -50.91 39.45
C PHE A 7 11.51 -51.74 40.33
N LEU A 8 12.64 -52.19 39.75
CA LEU A 8 14.00 -51.77 40.20
C LEU A 8 15.14 -52.09 39.20
N THR A 9 16.08 -51.15 39.13
CA THR A 9 17.35 -51.01 38.40
C THR A 9 18.50 -51.89 38.92
N VAL A 10 19.46 -52.27 38.05
CA VAL A 10 20.89 -52.38 38.39
C VAL A 10 21.75 -51.90 37.22
N ALA A 11 22.65 -50.95 37.51
CA ALA A 11 23.68 -50.43 36.62
C ALA A 11 25.00 -51.21 36.79
N ALA A 12 25.74 -51.41 35.70
CA ALA A 12 27.18 -51.63 35.72
C ALA A 12 27.82 -51.01 34.47
N MET A 13 28.89 -50.24 34.68
CA MET A 13 29.57 -49.36 33.75
C MET A 13 31.00 -49.90 33.48
N LEU A 14 31.60 -49.50 32.34
CA LEU A 14 33.02 -49.63 31.89
C LEU A 14 33.44 -51.00 31.28
N LEU A 15 34.17 -51.13 30.15
CA LEU A 15 35.01 -50.25 29.33
C LEU A 15 35.14 -50.80 27.88
N LEU A 16 35.20 -49.87 26.91
CA LEU A 16 35.97 -49.86 25.65
C LEU A 16 35.93 -51.07 24.70
N THR A 17 35.21 -50.90 23.58
CA THR A 17 35.87 -50.75 22.27
C THR A 17 35.10 -49.72 21.47
N ASN A 18 35.81 -48.75 20.86
CA ASN A 18 35.24 -47.96 19.77
C ASN A 18 35.14 -48.87 18.55
N PRO A 19 33.97 -48.96 17.92
CA PRO A 19 33.92 -48.99 16.49
C PRO A 19 33.33 -47.67 16.02
N SER A 20 34.17 -46.90 15.34
CA SER A 20 33.72 -45.97 14.32
C SER A 20 32.81 -46.74 13.35
N PHE A 21 31.50 -46.68 13.57
CA PHE A 21 30.54 -47.06 12.54
C PHE A 21 30.15 -45.78 11.81
N ALA A 22 30.60 -45.69 10.56
CA ALA A 22 29.91 -44.89 9.57
C ALA A 22 28.43 -45.29 9.62
N ALA A 23 27.53 -44.33 9.81
CA ALA A 23 26.10 -44.58 9.70
C ALA A 23 25.83 -45.02 8.25
N GLU A 24 25.56 -46.30 8.04
CA GLU A 24 24.98 -46.79 6.78
C GLU A 24 23.64 -46.07 6.61
N GLY A 25 23.45 -45.37 5.48
CA GLY A 25 22.19 -44.68 5.23
C GLY A 25 21.06 -45.70 5.12
N LEU A 26 19.90 -45.36 5.66
CA LEU A 26 18.73 -46.22 5.65
C LEU A 26 17.89 -45.95 4.39
N ASP A 27 17.28 -46.99 3.82
CA ASP A 27 16.27 -46.84 2.79
C ASP A 27 14.87 -46.83 3.42
N ILE A 28 13.99 -45.93 2.97
CA ILE A 28 12.62 -45.81 3.52
C ILE A 28 11.58 -45.56 2.42
N THR A 29 10.39 -46.12 2.63
CA THR A 29 9.21 -45.85 1.81
C THR A 29 8.14 -45.17 2.65
N LEU A 30 7.62 -44.05 2.16
CA LEU A 30 6.59 -43.23 2.78
C LEU A 30 5.33 -43.26 1.91
N THR A 31 4.22 -43.74 2.47
CA THR A 31 2.90 -43.82 1.79
C THR A 31 1.85 -42.92 2.44
N ASP A 32 2.20 -42.25 3.54
CA ASP A 32 1.34 -41.36 4.31
C ASP A 32 2.11 -40.10 4.70
N ASP A 33 1.39 -39.07 5.12
CA ASP A 33 1.96 -37.78 5.52
C ASP A 33 3.08 -37.93 6.56
N SER A 34 4.24 -37.35 6.26
CA SER A 34 5.47 -37.59 7.01
C SER A 34 6.37 -36.36 7.10
N VAL A 35 7.31 -36.39 8.05
CA VAL A 35 8.31 -35.33 8.23
C VAL A 35 9.69 -35.92 8.43
N ILE A 36 10.65 -35.51 7.58
CA ILE A 36 12.09 -35.80 7.70
C ILE A 36 12.76 -34.58 8.36
N ARG A 37 13.53 -34.81 9.41
CA ARG A 37 14.07 -33.78 10.32
C ARG A 37 15.59 -33.80 10.38
N ASP A 38 16.16 -32.81 11.05
CA ASP A 38 17.58 -32.81 11.37
C ASP A 38 17.99 -34.03 12.18
N GLY A 39 19.12 -34.63 11.79
CA GLY A 39 19.63 -35.87 12.35
C GLY A 39 19.22 -37.13 11.57
N ASP A 40 18.20 -37.03 10.72
CA ASP A 40 17.82 -38.14 9.82
C ASP A 40 18.86 -38.28 8.69
N ASN A 41 19.23 -39.53 8.38
CA ASN A 41 20.14 -39.87 7.30
C ASN A 41 19.61 -41.07 6.51
N TYR A 42 19.17 -40.83 5.28
CA TYR A 42 18.62 -41.84 4.39
C TYR A 42 19.44 -41.92 3.10
N ASP A 43 19.72 -43.13 2.65
CA ASP A 43 20.33 -43.34 1.33
C ASP A 43 19.27 -43.14 0.26
N ASP A 44 18.16 -43.86 0.35
CA ASP A 44 17.06 -43.81 -0.62
C ASP A 44 15.70 -43.59 0.08
N VAL A 45 14.98 -42.53 -0.30
CA VAL A 45 13.63 -42.19 0.19
C VAL A 45 12.64 -42.26 -0.96
N PHE A 46 11.65 -43.14 -0.85
CA PHE A 46 10.58 -43.28 -1.82
C PHE A 46 9.26 -42.75 -1.26
N VAL A 47 8.62 -41.82 -1.96
CA VAL A 47 7.32 -41.25 -1.59
C VAL A 47 6.28 -41.67 -2.63
N TYR A 48 5.23 -42.35 -2.16
CA TYR A 48 4.11 -42.85 -2.95
C TYR A 48 2.77 -42.42 -2.32
N GLY A 49 1.69 -42.63 -3.08
CA GLY A 49 0.32 -42.37 -2.65
C GLY A 49 -0.21 -41.05 -3.20
N ASP A 50 -1.40 -41.14 -3.82
CA ASP A 50 -2.13 -39.97 -4.28
C ASP A 50 -2.39 -39.03 -3.09
N ASP A 51 -2.00 -37.77 -3.24
CA ASP A 51 -2.13 -36.70 -2.26
C ASP A 51 -1.28 -36.83 -0.98
N THR A 52 -0.33 -37.78 -0.91
CA THR A 52 0.61 -37.90 0.22
C THR A 52 1.54 -36.69 0.32
N VAL A 53 1.70 -36.12 1.52
CA VAL A 53 2.53 -34.94 1.77
C VAL A 53 3.73 -35.25 2.67
N VAL A 54 4.95 -35.06 2.15
CA VAL A 54 6.19 -35.22 2.93
C VAL A 54 6.91 -33.89 3.11
N ASN A 55 7.18 -33.51 4.35
CA ASN A 55 7.94 -32.30 4.68
C ASN A 55 9.37 -32.65 5.07
N VAL A 56 10.34 -32.13 4.33
CA VAL A 56 11.77 -32.23 4.63
C VAL A 56 12.24 -30.91 5.21
N THR A 57 12.41 -30.88 6.54
CA THR A 57 12.87 -29.69 7.26
C THR A 57 14.36 -29.72 7.58
N GLY A 58 15.02 -30.86 7.37
CA GLY A 58 16.41 -31.09 7.78
C GLY A 58 16.98 -32.43 7.29
N GLY A 59 18.15 -32.80 7.81
CA GLY A 59 18.77 -34.12 7.56
C GLY A 59 19.52 -34.27 6.23
N THR A 60 19.97 -35.49 5.94
CA THR A 60 20.68 -35.85 4.70
C THR A 60 19.96 -36.96 3.95
N ILE A 61 19.72 -36.76 2.66
CA ILE A 61 19.07 -37.74 1.78
C ILE A 61 19.95 -37.95 0.56
N GLY A 62 20.29 -39.20 0.25
CA GLY A 62 20.96 -39.58 -0.99
C GLY A 62 20.03 -39.32 -2.18
N LYS A 63 19.01 -40.16 -2.34
CA LYS A 63 18.01 -40.04 -3.42
C LYS A 63 16.61 -39.95 -2.85
N LEU A 64 15.82 -39.04 -3.41
CA LEU A 64 14.45 -38.77 -3.03
C LEU A 64 13.59 -38.90 -4.27
N TRP A 65 12.65 -39.85 -4.29
CA TRP A 65 11.72 -40.02 -5.40
C TRP A 65 10.30 -39.75 -4.96
N SER A 66 9.61 -38.92 -5.74
CA SER A 66 8.18 -38.64 -5.60
C SER A 66 7.44 -39.27 -6.76
N ARG A 67 6.35 -40.00 -6.46
CA ARG A 67 5.49 -40.70 -7.44
C ARG A 67 4.01 -40.53 -7.08
N ASP A 68 3.12 -40.95 -7.96
CA ASP A 68 1.67 -41.07 -7.71
C ASP A 68 1.04 -39.79 -7.15
N SER A 69 1.17 -38.64 -7.83
CA SER A 69 0.60 -37.36 -7.37
C SER A 69 1.06 -36.83 -6.00
N SER A 70 2.06 -37.46 -5.36
CA SER A 70 2.56 -37.02 -4.04
C SER A 70 3.16 -35.61 -4.07
N THR A 71 3.18 -34.95 -2.92
CA THR A 71 3.78 -33.63 -2.74
C THR A 71 4.89 -33.68 -1.70
N ILE A 72 6.07 -33.16 -2.06
CA ILE A 72 7.20 -33.01 -1.14
C ILE A 72 7.49 -31.53 -0.95
N HIS A 73 7.62 -31.08 0.30
CA HIS A 73 8.08 -29.75 0.65
C HIS A 73 9.47 -29.81 1.27
N ILE A 74 10.45 -29.18 0.62
CA ILE A 74 11.84 -29.09 1.09
C ILE A 74 12.09 -27.66 1.57
N SER A 75 12.18 -27.49 2.89
CA SER A 75 12.53 -26.22 3.53
C SER A 75 13.92 -26.24 4.17
N GLY A 76 14.53 -27.42 4.32
CA GLY A 76 15.88 -27.61 4.87
C GLY A 76 16.52 -28.92 4.45
N GLY A 77 17.68 -29.24 5.03
CA GLY A 77 18.42 -30.47 4.74
C GLY A 77 19.30 -30.42 3.48
N ARG A 78 19.98 -31.54 3.21
CA ARG A 78 20.86 -31.73 2.04
C ARG A 78 20.43 -32.98 1.28
N ILE A 79 19.93 -32.78 0.06
CA ILE A 79 19.44 -33.84 -0.81
C ILE A 79 20.38 -33.94 -2.01
N THR A 80 20.91 -35.13 -2.28
CA THR A 80 21.85 -35.32 -3.40
C THR A 80 21.09 -35.41 -4.72
N TYR A 81 19.99 -36.16 -4.76
CA TYR A 81 19.14 -36.32 -5.93
C TYR A 81 17.67 -36.27 -5.52
N ALA A 82 16.88 -35.41 -6.17
CA ALA A 82 15.45 -35.32 -5.91
C ALA A 82 14.71 -35.41 -7.24
N GLN A 83 13.85 -36.41 -7.40
CA GLN A 83 13.13 -36.67 -8.63
C GLN A 83 11.62 -36.59 -8.44
N SER A 84 10.98 -35.77 -9.28
CA SER A 84 9.53 -35.77 -9.48
C SER A 84 9.17 -36.64 -10.68
N HIS A 85 8.15 -37.49 -10.50
CA HIS A 85 7.61 -38.41 -11.49
C HIS A 85 6.12 -38.68 -11.23
N ASP A 86 5.37 -39.08 -12.26
CA ASP A 86 3.95 -39.46 -12.20
C ASP A 86 3.07 -38.44 -11.46
N ARG A 87 3.01 -37.22 -12.02
CA ARG A 87 2.18 -36.09 -11.52
C ARG A 87 2.53 -35.58 -10.12
N SER A 88 3.63 -36.04 -9.52
CA SER A 88 4.09 -35.55 -8.22
C SER A 88 4.67 -34.13 -8.29
N THR A 89 4.70 -33.46 -7.15
CA THR A 89 5.23 -32.11 -7.00
C THR A 89 6.34 -32.06 -5.95
N ILE A 90 7.47 -31.44 -6.28
CA ILE A 90 8.50 -31.10 -5.28
C ILE A 90 8.60 -29.57 -5.17
N ASN A 91 8.40 -29.05 -3.98
CA ASN A 91 8.48 -27.64 -3.65
C ASN A 91 9.75 -27.37 -2.85
N VAL A 92 10.66 -26.56 -3.38
CA VAL A 92 11.91 -26.17 -2.72
C VAL A 92 11.83 -24.72 -2.28
N THR A 93 11.74 -24.51 -0.97
CA THR A 93 11.73 -23.19 -0.33
C THR A 93 13.01 -22.92 0.46
N GLY A 94 13.81 -23.95 0.72
CA GLY A 94 15.07 -23.87 1.47
C GLY A 94 15.93 -25.12 1.29
N GLY A 95 17.02 -25.23 2.08
CA GLY A 95 17.95 -26.36 2.00
C GLY A 95 18.83 -26.37 0.74
N ILE A 96 19.47 -27.51 0.49
CA ILE A 96 20.35 -27.75 -0.67
C ILE A 96 19.89 -29.00 -1.41
N VAL A 97 19.59 -28.86 -2.71
CA VAL A 97 19.28 -29.99 -3.59
C VAL A 97 20.32 -30.02 -4.72
N THR A 98 21.13 -31.08 -4.78
CA THR A 98 22.28 -31.13 -5.71
C THR A 98 21.87 -31.49 -7.13
N LYS A 99 20.79 -32.26 -7.29
CA LYS A 99 20.25 -32.62 -8.60
C LYS A 99 18.74 -32.79 -8.54
N PRO A 100 17.97 -31.69 -8.61
CA PRO A 100 16.54 -31.76 -8.86
C PRO A 100 16.31 -32.25 -10.29
N SER A 101 15.39 -33.20 -10.46
CA SER A 101 15.10 -33.82 -11.75
C SER A 101 13.61 -34.03 -11.95
N ILE A 102 13.09 -33.64 -13.09
CA ILE A 102 11.73 -33.98 -13.53
C ILE A 102 11.85 -35.06 -14.60
N LEU A 103 11.20 -36.21 -14.39
CA LEU A 103 11.36 -37.34 -15.32
C LEU A 103 10.38 -37.32 -16.49
N ASP A 104 9.11 -37.02 -16.24
CA ASP A 104 8.01 -37.19 -17.20
C ASP A 104 7.13 -35.94 -17.35
N THR A 105 6.07 -36.05 -18.17
CA THR A 105 5.12 -34.98 -18.48
C THR A 105 4.21 -34.56 -17.32
N GLY A 106 4.15 -35.33 -16.24
CA GLY A 106 3.32 -35.01 -15.09
C GLY A 106 4.08 -34.31 -13.97
N GLY A 107 5.38 -34.56 -13.85
CA GLY A 107 6.17 -34.06 -12.74
C GLY A 107 6.31 -32.53 -12.73
N THR A 108 6.24 -31.95 -11.53
CA THR A 108 6.46 -30.52 -11.29
C THR A 108 7.52 -30.31 -10.22
N ILE A 109 8.44 -29.37 -10.47
CA ILE A 109 9.31 -28.82 -9.42
C ILE A 109 9.10 -27.32 -9.34
N ASN A 110 8.86 -26.82 -8.14
CA ASN A 110 8.74 -25.39 -7.84
C ASN A 110 9.92 -24.97 -6.97
N ILE A 111 10.66 -23.93 -7.39
CA ILE A 111 11.80 -23.39 -6.64
C ILE A 111 11.51 -21.92 -6.33
N SER A 112 11.33 -21.62 -5.05
CA SER A 112 11.17 -20.23 -4.55
C SER A 112 12.24 -19.83 -3.53
N GLY A 113 13.11 -20.77 -3.13
CA GLY A 113 14.20 -20.53 -2.20
C GLY A 113 15.24 -21.65 -2.18
N GLY A 114 16.17 -21.61 -1.24
CA GLY A 114 17.23 -22.61 -1.12
C GLY A 114 18.29 -22.54 -2.22
N THR A 115 19.14 -23.57 -2.30
CA THR A 115 20.17 -23.71 -3.34
C THR A 115 19.97 -25.01 -4.12
N CYS A 116 19.67 -24.89 -5.40
CA CYS A 116 19.57 -26.00 -6.33
C CYS A 116 20.78 -25.99 -7.28
N TRP A 117 21.40 -27.14 -7.45
CA TRP A 117 22.42 -27.34 -8.48
C TRP A 117 21.80 -28.06 -9.68
N ASN A 118 22.54 -28.18 -10.79
CA ASN A 118 22.34 -29.14 -11.90
C ASN A 118 20.89 -29.62 -12.10
N VAL A 119 19.99 -28.71 -12.49
CA VAL A 119 18.56 -29.02 -12.62
C VAL A 119 18.30 -29.67 -13.97
N ASP A 120 17.73 -30.87 -13.97
CA ASP A 120 17.37 -31.60 -15.19
C ASP A 120 15.84 -31.60 -15.36
N VAL A 121 15.35 -31.01 -16.44
CA VAL A 121 13.92 -30.92 -16.75
C VAL A 121 13.62 -31.86 -17.92
N GLY A 122 13.02 -33.01 -17.63
CA GLY A 122 12.45 -33.91 -18.63
C GLY A 122 11.21 -33.30 -19.27
N ALA A 123 10.15 -34.08 -19.48
CA ALA A 123 8.98 -33.60 -20.22
C ALA A 123 7.95 -32.80 -19.37
N GLY A 124 8.29 -32.43 -18.13
CA GLY A 124 7.38 -31.77 -17.18
C GLY A 124 7.70 -30.29 -16.96
N VAL A 125 7.29 -29.75 -15.81
CA VAL A 125 7.30 -28.29 -15.58
C VAL A 125 8.21 -27.91 -14.41
N LEU A 126 9.16 -27.02 -14.67
CA LEU A 126 9.96 -26.34 -13.65
C LEU A 126 9.48 -24.89 -13.51
N ASN A 127 9.08 -24.49 -12.31
CA ASN A 127 8.74 -23.10 -12.00
C ASN A 127 9.79 -22.51 -11.05
N ILE A 128 10.30 -21.32 -11.35
CA ILE A 128 11.33 -20.64 -10.57
C ILE A 128 10.88 -19.21 -10.28
N SER A 129 10.89 -18.82 -9.00
CA SER A 129 10.56 -17.47 -8.56
C SER A 129 11.50 -16.94 -7.46
N GLY A 130 12.54 -17.70 -7.13
CA GLY A 130 13.52 -17.34 -6.10
C GLY A 130 14.58 -18.42 -5.90
N GLY A 131 15.42 -18.23 -4.88
CA GLY A 131 16.52 -19.14 -4.57
C GLY A 131 17.73 -18.98 -5.50
N ARG A 132 18.68 -19.91 -5.39
CA ARG A 132 19.92 -19.92 -6.18
C ARG A 132 20.04 -21.19 -7.01
N ILE A 133 20.09 -21.03 -8.33
CA ILE A 133 20.46 -22.10 -9.26
C ILE A 133 21.96 -22.00 -9.57
N THR A 134 22.69 -23.10 -9.46
CA THR A 134 24.15 -23.11 -9.61
C THR A 134 24.68 -24.42 -10.21
N GLY A 135 26.01 -24.57 -10.26
CA GLY A 135 26.68 -25.72 -10.85
C GLY A 135 26.66 -25.62 -12.37
N MET A 136 26.17 -26.66 -13.03
CA MET A 136 25.96 -26.71 -14.47
C MET A 136 24.71 -25.93 -14.93
N GLY A 137 23.87 -25.47 -14.00
CA GLY A 137 22.66 -24.72 -14.33
C GLY A 137 21.48 -25.63 -14.67
N ILE A 138 20.71 -25.26 -15.69
CA ILE A 138 19.50 -25.96 -16.13
C ILE A 138 19.74 -26.67 -17.46
N SER A 139 19.29 -27.92 -17.56
CA SER A 139 19.35 -28.77 -18.75
C SER A 139 17.96 -29.34 -19.04
N VAL A 140 17.57 -29.37 -20.32
CA VAL A 140 16.28 -29.90 -20.79
C VAL A 140 16.57 -31.02 -21.79
N PRO A 141 16.90 -32.23 -21.33
CA PRO A 141 17.44 -33.29 -22.20
C PRO A 141 16.40 -33.94 -23.12
N ALA A 142 15.10 -33.71 -22.90
CA ALA A 142 14.01 -34.30 -23.68
C ALA A 142 13.01 -33.21 -24.13
N PRO A 143 12.37 -33.36 -25.30
CA PRO A 143 11.29 -32.47 -25.71
C PRO A 143 10.12 -32.51 -24.72
N GLY A 144 9.41 -31.38 -24.58
CA GLY A 144 8.21 -31.25 -23.76
C GLY A 144 8.45 -30.61 -22.39
N GLY A 145 9.69 -30.45 -21.96
CA GLY A 145 10.03 -29.71 -20.75
C GLY A 145 9.70 -28.22 -20.88
N VAL A 146 9.17 -27.64 -19.81
CA VAL A 146 8.90 -26.20 -19.72
C VAL A 146 9.61 -25.63 -18.49
N VAL A 147 10.32 -24.53 -18.68
CA VAL A 147 11.02 -23.80 -17.60
C VAL A 147 10.41 -22.41 -17.48
N ASN A 148 9.54 -22.21 -16.49
CA ASN A 148 8.97 -20.91 -16.18
C ASN A 148 9.88 -20.16 -15.21
N VAL A 149 10.34 -18.98 -15.61
CA VAL A 149 11.15 -18.09 -14.75
C VAL A 149 10.35 -16.82 -14.48
N HIS A 150 10.01 -16.58 -13.21
CA HIS A 150 9.28 -15.42 -12.75
C HIS A 150 10.24 -14.41 -12.11
N GLY A 151 10.34 -13.21 -12.68
CA GLY A 151 11.30 -12.18 -12.28
C GLY A 151 11.19 -10.94 -13.17
N HIS A 152 12.14 -10.02 -13.08
CA HIS A 152 12.16 -8.79 -13.88
C HIS A 152 13.57 -8.43 -14.37
N GLY A 153 13.67 -7.49 -15.31
CA GLY A 153 14.95 -6.99 -15.82
C GLY A 153 15.79 -8.08 -16.52
N PHE A 154 15.14 -8.95 -17.29
CA PHE A 154 15.79 -10.11 -17.89
C PHE A 154 16.80 -9.74 -18.97
N GLU A 155 18.01 -10.28 -18.86
CA GLU A 155 19.07 -10.14 -19.86
C GLU A 155 19.69 -11.50 -20.18
N TYR A 156 19.67 -11.88 -21.46
CA TYR A 156 20.25 -13.15 -21.93
C TYR A 156 21.61 -12.94 -22.60
N TYR A 157 22.61 -13.66 -22.10
CA TYR A 157 23.99 -13.63 -22.55
C TYR A 157 24.37 -14.98 -23.19
N PRO A 158 24.39 -15.10 -24.53
CA PRO A 158 24.81 -16.33 -25.19
C PRO A 158 26.32 -16.57 -25.00
N PHE A 159 26.74 -17.83 -24.84
CA PHE A 159 28.16 -18.18 -24.85
C PHE A 159 28.63 -18.51 -26.28
N PRO A 160 29.53 -17.71 -26.88
CA PRO A 160 29.97 -17.96 -28.26
C PRO A 160 30.58 -19.36 -28.41
N GLY A 161 30.08 -20.13 -29.38
CA GLY A 161 30.61 -21.46 -29.72
C GLY A 161 30.14 -22.61 -28.81
N ARG A 162 29.18 -22.38 -27.91
CA ARG A 162 28.45 -23.43 -27.17
C ARG A 162 26.95 -23.29 -27.40
N SER A 163 26.19 -24.38 -27.29
CA SER A 163 24.72 -24.38 -27.24
C SER A 163 24.19 -23.92 -25.86
N ASP A 164 24.94 -23.05 -25.20
CA ASP A 164 24.76 -22.67 -23.80
C ASP A 164 24.63 -21.15 -23.70
N GLY A 165 23.97 -20.66 -22.66
CA GLY A 165 23.87 -19.23 -22.37
C GLY A 165 23.51 -18.97 -20.92
N ARG A 166 23.53 -17.70 -20.53
CA ARG A 166 23.25 -17.25 -19.17
C ARG A 166 22.13 -16.24 -19.16
N LEU A 167 21.08 -16.50 -18.41
CA LEU A 167 20.05 -15.51 -18.09
C LEU A 167 20.40 -14.82 -16.78
N LYS A 168 20.38 -13.50 -16.80
CA LYS A 168 20.42 -12.65 -15.60
C LYS A 168 19.10 -11.91 -15.47
N GLY A 169 18.83 -11.45 -14.26
CA GLY A 169 17.68 -10.62 -13.94
C GLY A 169 17.56 -10.48 -12.43
N TYR A 170 16.37 -10.10 -11.98
CA TYR A 170 16.04 -9.89 -10.58
C TYR A 170 14.80 -10.71 -10.21
N TRP A 171 14.78 -11.29 -9.01
CA TRP A 171 13.57 -11.86 -8.42
C TRP A 171 12.61 -10.75 -8.01
N ARG A 172 11.39 -11.11 -7.58
CA ARG A 172 10.37 -10.14 -7.12
C ARG A 172 10.85 -9.25 -5.97
N ASP A 173 11.78 -9.73 -5.16
CA ASP A 173 12.36 -9.01 -4.02
C ASP A 173 13.64 -8.23 -4.37
N ASP A 174 13.89 -7.99 -5.67
CA ASP A 174 15.08 -7.34 -6.23
C ASP A 174 16.41 -8.07 -5.99
N THR A 175 16.36 -9.33 -5.52
CA THR A 175 17.56 -10.15 -5.45
C THR A 175 18.01 -10.53 -6.86
N ALA A 176 19.21 -10.10 -7.24
CA ALA A 176 19.78 -10.45 -8.53
C ALA A 176 20.03 -11.97 -8.66
N PHE A 177 19.75 -12.52 -9.84
CA PHE A 177 20.03 -13.91 -10.16
C PHE A 177 20.84 -14.06 -11.45
N SER A 178 21.47 -15.23 -11.59
CA SER A 178 22.19 -15.64 -12.78
C SER A 178 22.02 -17.15 -12.95
N ILE A 179 21.41 -17.58 -14.05
CA ILE A 179 21.11 -18.97 -14.37
C ILE A 179 21.83 -19.35 -15.66
N ASP A 180 22.67 -20.37 -15.59
CA ASP A 180 23.28 -20.98 -16.77
C ASP A 180 22.33 -22.02 -17.39
N PHE A 181 22.28 -22.07 -18.71
CA PHE A 181 21.53 -23.05 -19.49
C PHE A 181 22.49 -23.89 -20.31
N LEU A 182 22.21 -25.19 -20.39
CA LEU A 182 22.99 -26.14 -21.15
C LEU A 182 22.18 -26.77 -22.29
N ARG A 183 22.88 -27.16 -23.36
CA ARG A 183 22.31 -28.00 -24.45
C ARG A 183 20.99 -27.44 -24.99
N ASP A 184 20.98 -26.15 -25.26
CA ASP A 184 19.84 -25.41 -25.78
C ASP A 184 18.61 -25.37 -24.86
N ALA A 185 18.77 -25.64 -23.56
CA ALA A 185 17.68 -25.58 -22.58
C ALA A 185 16.97 -24.22 -22.53
N TYR A 186 17.63 -23.15 -22.97
CA TYR A 186 17.04 -21.81 -23.09
C TYR A 186 15.82 -21.79 -24.03
N GLN A 187 15.69 -22.74 -24.96
CA GLN A 187 14.54 -22.83 -25.88
C GLN A 187 13.25 -23.28 -25.18
N ALA A 188 13.36 -23.93 -24.02
CA ALA A 188 12.24 -24.36 -23.19
C ALA A 188 11.84 -23.30 -22.15
N VAL A 189 12.53 -22.16 -22.12
CA VAL A 189 12.31 -21.12 -21.13
C VAL A 189 11.16 -20.22 -21.54
N VAL A 190 10.23 -20.03 -20.62
CA VAL A 190 9.17 -19.02 -20.68
C VAL A 190 9.46 -18.01 -19.58
N LEU A 191 9.74 -16.78 -19.98
CA LEU A 191 9.95 -15.67 -19.05
C LEU A 191 8.59 -15.09 -18.67
N HIS A 192 8.35 -15.00 -17.36
CA HIS A 192 7.19 -14.36 -16.78
C HIS A 192 7.67 -13.08 -16.11
N GLU A 193 7.63 -11.98 -16.87
CA GLU A 193 8.04 -10.67 -16.38
C GLU A 193 7.07 -10.19 -15.29
N ILE A 194 7.62 -9.95 -14.10
CA ILE A 194 6.92 -9.36 -12.97
C ILE A 194 7.16 -7.86 -13.08
N LEU A 195 6.11 -7.10 -13.30
CA LEU A 195 6.21 -5.65 -13.31
C LEU A 195 6.49 -5.16 -11.87
N THR A 196 7.68 -4.63 -11.65
CA THR A 196 8.06 -3.94 -10.40
C THR A 196 8.01 -2.44 -10.66
N GLY A 197 6.81 -1.89 -10.68
CA GLY A 197 6.58 -0.45 -10.71
C GLY A 197 6.52 0.13 -9.30
N SER A 198 6.93 1.37 -9.14
CA SER A 198 6.61 2.16 -7.95
C SER A 198 5.12 2.42 -7.93
N ALA A 199 4.42 2.11 -6.83
CA ALA A 199 3.00 2.43 -6.76
C ALA A 199 2.78 3.92 -7.02
N PRO A 200 1.76 4.29 -7.82
CA PRO A 200 1.55 5.67 -8.20
C PRO A 200 1.12 6.53 -7.01
N VAL A 201 1.22 7.84 -7.16
CA VAL A 201 0.83 8.83 -6.15
C VAL A 201 -0.38 9.60 -6.65
N ALA A 202 -1.51 9.42 -5.98
CA ALA A 202 -2.71 10.23 -6.21
C ALA A 202 -2.52 11.64 -5.64
N ASP A 203 -2.98 12.63 -6.39
CA ASP A 203 -3.16 14.02 -5.95
C ASP A 203 -4.59 14.44 -6.32
N ALA A 204 -5.44 14.62 -5.32
CA ALA A 204 -6.84 14.98 -5.48
C ALA A 204 -7.09 16.50 -5.59
N GLY A 205 -6.02 17.30 -5.49
CA GLY A 205 -6.06 18.76 -5.48
C GLY A 205 -6.47 19.35 -4.12
N GLU A 206 -6.48 20.69 -4.07
CA GLU A 206 -6.83 21.43 -2.85
C GLU A 206 -8.34 21.48 -2.56
N ASP A 207 -8.69 21.60 -1.29
CA ASP A 207 -10.06 21.84 -0.83
C ASP A 207 -10.65 23.13 -1.45
N ARG A 208 -11.91 23.07 -1.90
CA ARG A 208 -12.57 24.20 -2.57
C ARG A 208 -13.93 24.54 -1.98
N THR A 209 -14.24 25.83 -2.00
CA THR A 209 -15.59 26.33 -1.71
C THR A 209 -16.22 26.92 -2.96
N ILE A 210 -17.42 26.45 -3.31
CA ILE A 210 -18.13 26.83 -4.54
C ILE A 210 -19.48 27.44 -4.15
N ILE A 211 -19.81 28.57 -4.78
CA ILE A 211 -21.12 29.21 -4.62
C ILE A 211 -22.08 28.63 -5.66
N ALA A 212 -23.13 27.97 -5.20
CA ALA A 212 -24.17 27.46 -6.07
C ALA A 212 -25.11 28.60 -6.52
N PRO A 213 -25.41 28.72 -7.82
CA PRO A 213 -26.32 29.75 -8.34
C PRO A 213 -27.79 29.48 -7.97
N THR A 214 -28.13 28.23 -7.63
CA THR A 214 -29.45 27.83 -7.13
C THR A 214 -29.26 26.95 -5.89
N PRO A 215 -30.27 26.85 -5.00
CA PRO A 215 -30.18 26.01 -3.80
C PRO A 215 -30.18 24.50 -4.07
N MET A 216 -30.30 24.08 -5.34
CA MET A 216 -30.43 22.66 -5.69
C MET A 216 -29.07 21.97 -5.85
N ALA A 217 -28.32 22.30 -6.90
CA ALA A 217 -27.04 21.69 -7.21
C ALA A 217 -26.19 22.57 -8.12
N VAL A 218 -24.88 22.34 -8.09
CA VAL A 218 -23.90 22.99 -8.97
C VAL A 218 -23.02 21.94 -9.64
N GLN A 219 -22.62 22.21 -10.88
CA GLN A 219 -21.66 21.39 -11.60
C GLN A 219 -20.25 21.68 -11.08
N VAL A 220 -19.51 20.63 -10.72
CA VAL A 220 -18.13 20.70 -10.22
C VAL A 220 -17.26 19.76 -11.03
N THR A 221 -16.09 20.24 -11.42
CA THR A 221 -15.02 19.44 -12.03
C THR A 221 -13.98 19.13 -10.97
N LEU A 222 -13.77 17.86 -10.67
CA LEU A 222 -12.63 17.39 -9.86
C LEU A 222 -11.37 17.44 -10.74
N ASP A 223 -10.20 17.55 -10.14
CA ASP A 223 -8.94 17.63 -10.87
C ASP A 223 -7.89 16.80 -10.14
N GLY A 224 -7.55 15.66 -10.74
CA GLY A 224 -6.50 14.77 -10.26
C GLY A 224 -5.30 14.74 -11.20
N SER A 225 -5.22 15.68 -12.15
CA SER A 225 -4.22 15.68 -13.23
C SER A 225 -2.77 15.82 -12.73
N ALA A 226 -2.58 16.24 -11.48
CA ALA A 226 -1.29 16.30 -10.80
C ALA A 226 -0.81 14.93 -10.27
N SER A 227 -1.64 13.88 -10.33
CA SER A 227 -1.24 12.52 -9.97
C SER A 227 -0.11 12.03 -10.86
N ILE A 228 0.82 11.25 -10.29
CA ILE A 228 2.05 10.87 -10.97
C ILE A 228 2.40 9.41 -10.71
N ASP A 229 2.92 8.79 -11.76
CA ASP A 229 3.66 7.54 -11.69
C ASP A 229 5.16 7.82 -11.86
N ALA A 230 6.01 7.20 -11.03
CA ALA A 230 7.45 7.47 -11.04
C ALA A 230 8.16 6.83 -12.24
N ASP A 231 7.59 5.76 -12.79
CA ASP A 231 8.10 5.02 -13.94
C ASP A 231 7.55 5.58 -15.26
N GLY A 232 6.55 6.47 -15.17
CA GLY A 232 5.92 7.16 -16.30
C GLY A 232 4.78 6.37 -16.92
N ASP A 233 4.25 5.39 -16.20
CA ASP A 233 3.15 4.56 -16.66
C ASP A 233 1.83 5.34 -16.77
N PRO A 234 0.96 5.01 -17.75
CA PRO A 234 -0.35 5.64 -17.86
C PRO A 234 -1.23 5.33 -16.65
N LEU A 235 -1.86 6.37 -16.09
CA LEU A 235 -2.72 6.24 -14.91
C LEU A 235 -4.21 6.06 -15.27
N ALA A 236 -4.86 5.11 -14.60
CA ALA A 236 -6.30 5.04 -14.45
C ALA A 236 -6.71 5.76 -13.16
N TYR A 237 -7.87 6.44 -13.18
CA TYR A 237 -8.34 7.28 -12.08
C TYR A 237 -9.72 6.81 -11.63
N GLU A 238 -9.89 6.58 -10.33
CA GLU A 238 -11.18 6.30 -9.71
C GLU A 238 -11.42 7.28 -8.57
N TRP A 239 -12.48 8.07 -8.71
CA TRP A 239 -13.00 8.95 -7.68
C TRP A 239 -14.17 8.27 -6.98
N THR A 240 -14.17 8.24 -5.65
CA THR A 240 -15.29 7.74 -4.86
C THR A 240 -15.78 8.77 -3.85
N TRP A 241 -17.09 8.80 -3.61
CA TRP A 241 -17.67 9.64 -2.56
C TRP A 241 -18.99 9.07 -2.07
N THR A 242 -19.45 9.53 -0.90
CA THR A 242 -20.74 9.16 -0.33
C THR A 242 -21.68 10.34 -0.29
N LEU A 243 -22.91 10.16 -0.76
CA LEU A 243 -23.97 11.16 -0.71
C LEU A 243 -25.29 10.49 -0.32
N ASN A 244 -25.97 11.01 0.70
CA ASN A 244 -27.25 10.47 1.21
C ASN A 244 -27.22 8.96 1.52
N GLY A 245 -26.07 8.45 2.00
CA GLY A 245 -25.86 7.02 2.29
C GLY A 245 -25.58 6.13 1.08
N GLY A 246 -25.58 6.69 -0.14
CA GLY A 246 -25.15 6.00 -1.35
C GLY A 246 -23.69 6.29 -1.68
N THR A 247 -22.96 5.28 -2.13
CA THR A 247 -21.58 5.42 -2.64
C THR A 247 -21.61 5.59 -4.16
N PHE A 248 -20.89 6.58 -4.66
CA PHE A 248 -20.81 6.94 -6.07
C PHE A 248 -19.37 6.86 -6.54
N LYS A 249 -19.21 6.66 -7.85
CA LYS A 249 -17.91 6.61 -8.52
C LYS A 249 -17.89 7.47 -9.79
N ALA A 250 -16.74 8.05 -10.09
CA ALA A 250 -16.44 8.69 -11.36
C ALA A 250 -15.02 8.32 -11.80
N TYR A 251 -14.74 8.39 -13.11
CA TYR A 251 -13.47 7.96 -13.67
C TYR A 251 -12.85 9.04 -14.54
N GLY A 252 -11.53 8.98 -14.68
CA GLY A 252 -10.73 9.95 -15.43
C GLY A 252 -10.10 11.02 -14.55
N PRO A 253 -9.14 11.80 -15.10
CA PRO A 253 -8.38 12.79 -14.33
C PRO A 253 -9.25 13.98 -13.91
N GLU A 254 -10.23 14.38 -14.75
CA GLU A 254 -11.06 15.56 -14.52
C GLU A 254 -12.57 15.30 -14.69
N PRO A 255 -13.18 14.39 -13.90
CA PRO A 255 -14.59 14.11 -14.04
C PRO A 255 -15.43 15.30 -13.58
N THR A 256 -16.57 15.46 -14.24
CA THR A 256 -17.54 16.51 -13.93
C THR A 256 -18.80 15.90 -13.34
N ILE A 257 -19.24 16.43 -12.20
CA ILE A 257 -20.33 15.89 -11.38
C ILE A 257 -21.28 17.00 -10.91
N MET A 258 -22.51 16.62 -10.55
CA MET A 258 -23.49 17.54 -9.95
C MET A 258 -23.54 17.33 -8.44
N LEU A 259 -23.30 18.40 -7.68
CA LEU A 259 -23.29 18.35 -6.22
C LEU A 259 -24.37 19.24 -5.61
N PRO A 260 -25.16 18.73 -4.65
CA PRO A 260 -26.08 19.58 -3.90
C PRO A 260 -25.33 20.50 -2.94
N VAL A 261 -26.02 21.49 -2.39
CA VAL A 261 -25.50 22.31 -1.29
C VAL A 261 -25.10 21.42 -0.12
N GLY A 262 -23.88 21.61 0.40
CA GLY A 262 -23.32 20.79 1.46
C GLY A 262 -21.80 20.59 1.33
N LYS A 263 -21.23 19.88 2.30
CA LYS A 263 -19.83 19.47 2.31
C LYS A 263 -19.72 18.06 1.74
N HIS A 264 -18.87 17.88 0.74
CA HIS A 264 -18.64 16.61 0.05
C HIS A 264 -17.16 16.26 0.12
N THR A 265 -16.85 15.05 0.58
CA THR A 265 -15.48 14.51 0.59
C THR A 265 -15.35 13.48 -0.52
N PHE A 266 -14.34 13.66 -1.36
CA PHE A 266 -13.96 12.74 -2.42
C PHE A 266 -12.67 12.06 -2.07
N GLU A 267 -12.58 10.81 -2.48
CA GLU A 267 -11.39 9.98 -2.41
C GLU A 267 -10.93 9.70 -3.85
N LEU A 268 -9.66 9.96 -4.16
CA LEU A 268 -9.01 9.59 -5.41
C LEU A 268 -8.05 8.44 -5.17
N VAL A 269 -8.20 7.37 -5.94
CA VAL A 269 -7.20 6.33 -6.12
C VAL A 269 -6.80 6.29 -7.59
N VAL A 270 -5.50 6.24 -7.85
CA VAL A 270 -4.95 6.05 -9.19
C VAL A 270 -4.24 4.70 -9.30
N SER A 271 -4.21 4.13 -10.49
CA SER A 271 -3.63 2.81 -10.76
C SER A 271 -2.81 2.86 -12.05
N ASP A 272 -1.61 2.29 -12.03
CA ASP A 272 -0.74 2.09 -13.20
C ASP A 272 -1.07 0.78 -13.95
N GLY A 273 -2.10 0.04 -13.48
CA GLY A 273 -2.48 -1.28 -14.00
C GLY A 273 -1.76 -2.45 -13.32
N ILE A 274 -0.83 -2.17 -12.41
CA ILE A 274 -0.06 -3.12 -11.61
C ILE A 274 -0.40 -2.97 -10.12
N ALA A 275 -0.39 -1.74 -9.63
CA ALA A 275 -0.61 -1.36 -8.25
C ALA A 275 -1.51 -0.13 -8.14
N ASP A 276 -2.29 -0.09 -7.06
CA ASP A 276 -3.10 1.07 -6.72
C ASP A 276 -2.32 2.00 -5.77
N SER A 277 -2.55 3.30 -5.93
CA SER A 277 -2.04 4.31 -5.02
C SER A 277 -2.67 4.18 -3.64
N LYS A 278 -2.06 4.85 -2.64
CA LYS A 278 -2.83 5.26 -1.47
C LYS A 278 -3.87 6.29 -1.91
N ALA A 279 -5.01 6.28 -1.24
CA ALA A 279 -6.06 7.26 -1.45
C ALA A 279 -5.62 8.67 -1.03
N ASP A 280 -5.92 9.65 -1.88
CA ASP A 280 -5.86 11.08 -1.54
C ASP A 280 -7.26 11.69 -1.50
N HIS A 281 -7.45 12.76 -0.71
CA HIS A 281 -8.77 13.30 -0.42
C HIS A 281 -8.89 14.78 -0.74
N VAL A 282 -10.03 15.16 -1.31
CA VAL A 282 -10.40 16.57 -1.50
C VAL A 282 -11.80 16.84 -0.95
N VAL A 283 -11.96 17.97 -0.29
CA VAL A 283 -13.23 18.45 0.23
C VAL A 283 -13.77 19.59 -0.62
N ILE A 284 -14.98 19.39 -1.13
CA ILE A 284 -15.74 20.42 -1.85
C ILE A 284 -16.90 20.89 -0.96
N THR A 285 -16.87 22.15 -0.58
CA THR A 285 -17.96 22.80 0.14
C THR A 285 -18.81 23.62 -0.82
N VAL A 286 -20.01 23.15 -1.10
CA VAL A 286 -21.00 23.87 -1.90
C VAL A 286 -21.92 24.63 -0.96
N GLN A 287 -22.03 25.95 -1.15
CA GLN A 287 -22.92 26.81 -0.36
C GLN A 287 -23.72 27.74 -1.26
N THR A 288 -24.89 28.17 -0.79
CA THR A 288 -25.68 29.19 -1.50
C THR A 288 -25.07 30.57 -1.33
N LEU A 289 -25.47 31.50 -2.20
CA LEU A 289 -25.12 32.91 -2.04
C LEU A 289 -25.61 33.45 -0.68
N ASP A 290 -26.80 33.07 -0.24
CA ASP A 290 -27.37 33.48 1.04
C ASP A 290 -26.56 33.01 2.23
N GLN A 291 -26.11 31.75 2.22
CA GLN A 291 -25.22 31.22 3.25
C GLN A 291 -23.92 32.04 3.32
N ARG A 292 -23.35 32.38 2.16
CA ARG A 292 -22.13 33.19 2.09
C ARG A 292 -22.34 34.62 2.58
N ILE A 293 -23.44 35.27 2.19
CA ILE A 293 -23.76 36.63 2.63
C ILE A 293 -23.96 36.66 4.16
N ASN A 294 -24.73 35.70 4.70
CA ASN A 294 -24.96 35.58 6.14
C ASN A 294 -23.67 35.33 6.93
N ALA A 295 -22.76 34.50 6.40
CA ALA A 295 -21.45 34.27 7.02
C ALA A 295 -20.62 35.57 7.09
N ILE A 296 -20.52 36.29 5.98
CA ILE A 296 -19.79 37.58 5.93
C ILE A 296 -20.42 38.61 6.89
N ARG A 297 -21.76 38.63 6.97
CA ARG A 297 -22.47 39.51 7.91
C ARG A 297 -22.11 39.19 9.37
N ALA A 298 -22.10 37.90 9.72
CA ALA A 298 -21.73 37.45 11.06
C ALA A 298 -20.28 37.81 11.42
N GLU A 299 -19.33 37.62 10.49
CA GLU A 299 -17.93 38.03 10.67
C GLU A 299 -17.81 39.54 10.92
N LYS A 300 -18.56 40.37 10.18
CA LYS A 300 -18.56 41.82 10.37
C LYS A 300 -19.16 42.25 11.71
N LEU A 301 -20.19 41.57 12.19
CA LEU A 301 -20.74 41.82 13.52
C LEU A 301 -19.71 41.53 14.62
N GLN A 302 -18.98 40.42 14.51
CA GLN A 302 -17.89 40.11 15.44
C GLN A 302 -16.78 41.18 15.42
N LEU A 303 -16.49 41.74 14.25
CA LEU A 303 -15.51 42.83 14.14
C LEU A 303 -16.00 44.13 14.78
N ILE A 304 -17.30 44.42 14.71
CA ILE A 304 -17.90 45.56 15.44
C ILE A 304 -17.73 45.36 16.95
N ASP A 305 -18.07 44.18 17.47
CA ASP A 305 -17.91 43.88 18.91
C ASP A 305 -16.44 44.05 19.36
N ALA A 306 -15.48 43.65 18.52
CA ALA A 306 -14.07 43.84 18.79
C ALA A 306 -13.67 45.33 18.81
N ILE A 307 -14.20 46.13 17.87
CA ILE A 307 -13.97 47.58 17.84
C ILE A 307 -14.59 48.26 19.06
N ASP A 308 -15.79 47.86 19.50
CA ASP A 308 -16.43 48.39 20.70
C ASP A 308 -15.56 48.17 21.95
N GLY A 309 -14.93 46.99 22.08
CA GLY A 309 -13.96 46.73 23.14
C GLY A 309 -12.72 47.64 23.09
N VAL A 310 -12.19 47.92 21.90
CA VAL A 310 -11.06 48.84 21.70
C VAL A 310 -11.45 50.28 22.05
N LEU A 311 -12.63 50.72 21.60
CA LEU A 311 -13.16 52.05 21.88
C LEU A 311 -13.37 52.28 23.37
N GLU A 312 -13.96 51.30 24.07
CA GLU A 312 -14.16 51.35 25.52
C GLU A 312 -12.82 51.47 26.25
N THR A 313 -11.84 50.62 25.91
CA THR A 313 -10.50 50.67 26.48
C THR A 313 -9.82 52.01 26.21
N GLY A 314 -9.88 52.49 24.96
CA GLY A 314 -9.30 53.78 24.57
C GLY A 314 -9.89 54.94 25.36
N ARG A 315 -11.22 54.97 25.53
CA ARG A 315 -11.93 56.01 26.30
C ARG A 315 -11.53 55.97 27.79
N GLN A 316 -11.38 54.78 28.37
CA GLN A 316 -10.88 54.62 29.74
C GLN A 316 -9.47 55.17 29.91
N VAL A 317 -8.53 54.80 29.02
CA VAL A 317 -7.16 55.30 29.08
C VAL A 317 -7.10 56.82 28.86
N ALA A 318 -7.84 57.36 27.89
CA ALA A 318 -7.91 58.80 27.65
C ALA A 318 -8.45 59.57 28.87
N THR A 319 -9.38 58.97 29.62
CA THR A 319 -9.92 59.51 30.88
C THR A 319 -8.87 59.52 31.98
N VAL A 320 -8.13 58.42 32.17
CA VAL A 320 -7.04 58.33 33.16
C VAL A 320 -5.95 59.35 32.86
N LEU A 321 -5.48 59.42 31.61
CA LEU A 321 -4.46 60.41 31.20
C LEU A 321 -4.97 61.85 31.39
N GLY A 322 -6.26 62.11 31.09
CA GLY A 322 -6.90 63.38 31.37
C GLY A 322 -6.90 63.75 32.86
N GLY A 323 -7.22 62.80 33.73
CA GLY A 323 -7.19 62.98 35.19
C GLY A 323 -5.78 63.24 35.74
N LEU A 324 -4.77 62.55 35.21
CA LEU A 324 -3.36 62.78 35.56
C LEU A 324 -2.90 64.20 35.16
N LEU A 325 -3.24 64.63 33.94
CA LEU A 325 -2.92 65.97 33.44
C LEU A 325 -3.62 67.09 34.24
N ALA A 326 -4.87 66.85 34.65
CA ALA A 326 -5.68 67.81 35.42
C ALA A 326 -5.24 67.92 36.89
N SER A 327 -4.91 66.79 37.52
CA SER A 327 -4.42 66.77 38.91
C SER A 327 -2.97 67.22 39.06
N GLY A 328 -2.18 67.16 37.98
CA GLY A 328 -0.74 67.43 38.00
C GLY A 328 0.09 66.32 38.66
N ASN A 329 -0.54 65.24 39.12
CA ASN A 329 0.13 64.12 39.78
C ASN A 329 0.73 63.14 38.75
N LEU A 330 1.78 63.56 38.06
CA LEU A 330 2.41 62.82 36.96
C LEU A 330 3.54 61.89 37.42
N GLY A 331 3.92 61.91 38.71
CA GLY A 331 5.09 61.19 39.21
C GLY A 331 6.37 61.63 38.50
N ASN A 332 7.09 60.68 37.90
CA ASN A 332 8.31 60.94 37.11
C ASN A 332 8.05 61.07 35.60
N LEU A 333 6.79 61.01 35.14
CA LEU A 333 6.46 61.08 33.72
C LEU A 333 6.54 62.53 33.19
N PRO A 334 7.19 62.77 32.04
CA PRO A 334 7.16 64.07 31.39
C PRO A 334 5.73 64.43 30.99
N ARG A 335 5.29 65.67 31.29
CA ARG A 335 3.94 66.14 30.97
C ARG A 335 3.65 66.06 29.46
N ASP A 336 4.62 66.44 28.64
CA ASP A 336 4.48 66.47 27.18
C ASP A 336 4.27 65.06 26.60
N ASP A 337 4.93 64.05 27.15
CA ASP A 337 4.73 62.65 26.75
C ASP A 337 3.33 62.14 27.11
N VAL A 338 2.80 62.53 28.28
CA VAL A 338 1.43 62.17 28.70
C VAL A 338 0.39 62.87 27.84
N VAL A 339 0.64 64.12 27.41
CA VAL A 339 -0.20 64.84 26.43
C VAL A 339 -0.17 64.13 25.08
N ALA A 340 1.01 63.84 24.54
CA ALA A 340 1.18 63.17 23.26
C ALA A 340 0.52 61.77 23.25
N ALA A 341 0.68 60.99 24.32
CA ALA A 341 0.03 59.70 24.47
C ALA A 341 -1.50 59.83 24.47
N ARG A 342 -2.05 60.83 25.17
CA ARG A 342 -3.49 61.08 25.19
C ARG A 342 -4.03 61.48 23.82
N GLU A 343 -3.32 62.36 23.11
CA GLU A 343 -3.71 62.78 21.76
C GLU A 343 -3.65 61.63 20.75
N ALA A 344 -2.62 60.78 20.83
CA ALA A 344 -2.53 59.58 20.01
C ALA A 344 -3.70 58.62 20.25
N ILE A 345 -4.12 58.44 21.52
CA ILE A 345 -5.28 57.61 21.85
C ILE A 345 -6.58 58.23 21.33
N LEU A 346 -6.77 59.55 21.47
CA LEU A 346 -7.96 60.23 20.94
C LEU A 346 -8.03 60.14 19.41
N SER A 347 -6.91 60.28 18.72
CA SER A 347 -6.84 60.06 17.28
C SER A 347 -7.17 58.62 16.91
N SER A 348 -6.63 57.63 17.64
CA SER A 348 -6.97 56.22 17.45
C SER A 348 -8.46 55.94 17.65
N ILE A 349 -9.09 56.53 18.67
CA ILE A 349 -10.55 56.43 18.90
C ILE A 349 -11.32 56.94 17.67
N GLN A 350 -10.98 58.12 17.15
CA GLN A 350 -11.65 58.67 15.96
C GLN A 350 -11.53 57.74 14.74
N HIS A 351 -10.34 57.14 14.53
CA HIS A 351 -10.15 56.18 13.45
C HIS A 351 -11.02 54.92 13.63
N HIS A 352 -11.12 54.39 14.85
CA HIS A 352 -11.95 53.21 15.13
C HIS A 352 -13.45 53.51 15.03
N GLU A 353 -13.91 54.70 15.45
CA GLU A 353 -15.31 55.13 15.27
C GLU A 353 -15.68 55.23 13.78
N GLN A 354 -14.76 55.74 12.95
CA GLN A 354 -14.96 55.80 11.51
C GLN A 354 -14.99 54.39 10.87
N ALA A 355 -14.10 53.50 11.30
CA ALA A 355 -14.08 52.11 10.86
C ALA A 355 -15.39 51.37 11.24
N GLN A 356 -15.85 51.56 12.47
CA GLN A 356 -17.12 50.99 12.95
C GLN A 356 -18.30 51.46 12.10
N LYS A 357 -18.38 52.77 11.81
CA LYS A 357 -19.44 53.34 10.97
C LYS A 357 -19.41 52.77 9.54
N SER A 358 -18.22 52.57 8.98
CA SER A 358 -18.07 51.93 7.66
C SER A 358 -18.52 50.47 7.67
N LEU A 359 -18.24 49.74 8.75
CA LEU A 359 -18.68 48.35 8.90
C LEU A 359 -20.20 48.25 9.05
N GLN A 360 -20.82 49.14 9.85
CA GLN A 360 -22.27 49.22 10.01
C GLN A 360 -22.98 49.46 8.67
N ALA A 361 -22.54 50.46 7.90
CA ALA A 361 -23.09 50.72 6.57
C ALA A 361 -22.91 49.51 5.62
N SER A 362 -21.80 48.77 5.77
CA SER A 362 -21.57 47.57 4.98
C SER A 362 -22.47 46.40 5.40
N ILE A 363 -22.87 46.31 6.67
CA ILE A 363 -23.85 45.33 7.16
C ILE A 363 -25.25 45.68 6.66
N GLU A 364 -25.64 46.96 6.67
CA GLU A 364 -26.92 47.41 6.10
C GLU A 364 -27.04 46.99 4.62
N ASN A 365 -25.99 47.19 3.82
CA ASN A 365 -25.95 46.71 2.43
C ASN A 365 -26.09 45.17 2.30
N LEU A 366 -25.56 44.40 3.26
CA LEU A 366 -25.72 42.95 3.28
C LEU A 366 -27.15 42.56 3.68
N ASP A 367 -27.77 43.28 4.61
CA ASP A 367 -29.18 43.09 5.00
C ASP A 367 -30.13 43.32 3.82
N ASP A 368 -29.89 44.37 3.03
CA ASP A 368 -30.62 44.62 1.79
C ASP A 368 -30.43 43.50 0.76
N ALA A 369 -29.20 42.98 0.63
CA ALA A 369 -28.92 41.86 -0.26
C ALA A 369 -29.64 40.57 0.16
N ILE A 370 -29.70 40.28 1.47
CA ILE A 370 -30.45 39.14 2.04
C ILE A 370 -31.94 39.26 1.73
N LEU A 371 -32.51 40.47 1.86
CA LEU A 371 -33.93 40.70 1.57
C LEU A 371 -34.24 40.45 0.09
N LEU A 372 -33.32 40.86 -0.79
CA LEU A 372 -33.47 40.70 -2.24
C LEU A 372 -33.46 39.21 -2.63
N THR A 373 -32.53 38.43 -2.09
CA THR A 373 -32.42 37.00 -2.40
C THR A 373 -33.58 36.18 -1.84
N ALA A 374 -34.12 36.56 -0.67
CA ALA A 374 -35.33 35.98 -0.10
C ALA A 374 -36.57 36.21 -0.99
N SER A 375 -36.74 37.41 -1.55
CA SER A 375 -37.86 37.73 -2.45
C SER A 375 -37.82 36.97 -3.77
N THR A 376 -36.63 36.67 -4.30
CA THR A 376 -36.47 35.86 -5.51
C THR A 376 -36.81 34.38 -5.30
N ALA A 377 -36.68 33.84 -4.08
CA ALA A 377 -37.03 32.45 -3.78
C ALA A 377 -38.55 32.20 -3.83
N GLU A 378 -39.37 33.14 -3.33
CA GLU A 378 -40.84 33.02 -3.31
C GLU A 378 -41.51 33.03 -4.70
N THR A 379 -40.86 33.60 -5.71
CA THR A 379 -41.45 33.70 -7.07
C THR A 379 -41.26 32.44 -7.92
N THR A 380 -40.55 31.42 -7.41
CA THR A 380 -40.23 30.18 -8.16
C THR A 380 -41.00 28.93 -7.70
N GLU A 381 -41.93 29.04 -6.74
CA GLU A 381 -42.83 27.92 -6.41
C GLU A 381 -43.78 27.60 -7.59
N PRO A 382 -43.79 26.36 -8.13
CA PRO A 382 -44.70 26.00 -9.19
C PRO A 382 -46.14 25.95 -8.65
N LYS A 383 -47.01 26.82 -9.17
CA LYS A 383 -48.46 26.72 -8.95
C LYS A 383 -48.93 25.32 -9.35
N VAL A 384 -49.31 24.52 -8.36
CA VAL A 384 -50.06 23.27 -8.56
C VAL A 384 -51.34 23.63 -9.31
N PRO A 385 -51.62 23.05 -10.50
CA PRO A 385 -52.86 23.32 -11.19
C PRO A 385 -54.01 22.65 -10.42
N ASP A 386 -55.00 23.45 -10.05
CA ASP A 386 -56.25 22.98 -9.46
C ASP A 386 -56.86 21.89 -10.35
N LYS A 387 -57.04 20.69 -9.77
CA LYS A 387 -57.76 19.59 -10.41
C LYS A 387 -59.22 20.00 -10.61
N LYS A 388 -59.65 20.12 -11.87
CA LYS A 388 -61.05 20.00 -12.28
C LYS A 388 -61.23 18.73 -13.09
#